data_AF-A0A7M2YB64-F1
#
_entry.id   AF-A0A7M2YB64-F1
#
_cell.length_a   1.000
_cell.length_b   1.000
_cell.length_c   1.000
_cell.angle_alpha   90.00
_cell.angle_beta   90.00
_cell.angle_gamma   90.00
#
_symmetry.space_group_name_H-M   'P 1'
#
loop_
_entity.id
_entity.type
_entity.pdbx_description
1 polymer ?
#
loop_
_entity_poly.entity_id
_entity_poly.type
_entity_poly.pdbx_seq_one_letter_code
_entity_poly.pdbx_strand_id
1 'polypeptide(L)' 'MTITINPKNKKESEKIKAILKAIEVDFVEDTVEKDWWNELSDAEKNSIEMGLKDIEEGRVISHEEVMKSFGR' A
#
# COMPACT_ATOMS: atom_id res chain seq x y z
N MET A 1 -5.92 15.22 -20.92
CA MET A 1 -4.53 14.92 -21.28
C MET A 1 -3.72 14.96 -19.99
N THR A 2 -3.07 13.86 -19.62
CA THR A 2 -2.23 13.81 -18.41
C THR A 2 -0.77 13.97 -18.80
N ILE A 3 -0.02 14.79 -18.07
CA ILE A 3 1.41 15.01 -18.30
C ILE A 3 2.14 14.46 -17.07
N THR A 4 3.00 13.46 -17.28
CA THR A 4 3.84 12.89 -16.22
C THR A 4 5.16 13.66 -16.15
N ILE A 5 5.52 14.16 -14.97
CA ILE A 5 6.76 14.91 -14.73
C ILE A 5 7.61 14.11 -13.73
N ASN A 6 8.81 13.69 -14.15
CA ASN A 6 9.73 12.92 -13.31
C ASN A 6 10.93 13.78 -12.87
N PRO A 7 10.89 14.42 -11.68
CA PRO A 7 11.97 15.28 -11.20
C PRO A 7 13.21 14.46 -10.80
N LYS A 8 14.40 14.97 -11.10
CA LYS A 8 15.69 14.28 -10.80
C LYS A 8 16.08 14.31 -9.32
N ASN A 9 15.57 15.29 -8.56
CA ASN A 9 15.81 15.41 -7.11
C ASN A 9 14.72 16.25 -6.42
N LYS A 10 14.72 16.21 -5.08
CA LYS A 10 13.77 16.93 -4.22
C LYS A 10 13.80 18.45 -4.39
N LYS A 11 14.93 19.04 -4.79
CA LYS A 11 15.04 20.49 -4.98
C LYS A 11 14.39 20.94 -6.29
N GLU A 12 14.45 20.11 -7.31
CA GLU A 12 13.79 20.34 -8.60
C GLU A 12 12.28 20.17 -8.51
N SER A 13 11.78 19.17 -7.77
CA SER A 13 10.34 18.99 -7.56
C SER A 13 9.69 20.21 -6.90
N GLU A 14 10.33 20.78 -5.87
CA GLU A 14 9.82 21.98 -5.18
C GLU A 14 9.77 23.22 -6.09
N LYS A 15 10.76 23.38 -6.97
CA LYS A 15 10.75 24.45 -7.97
C LYS A 15 9.63 24.27 -8.99
N ILE A 16 9.41 23.04 -9.46
CA ILE A 16 8.33 22.72 -10.40
C ILE A 16 6.98 23.01 -9.76
N LYS A 17 6.76 22.62 -8.50
CA LYS A 17 5.54 22.95 -7.73
C LYS A 17 5.31 24.46 -7.65
N ALA A 18 6.36 25.23 -7.35
CA ALA A 18 6.26 26.69 -7.28
C ALA A 18 5.88 27.32 -8.63
N ILE A 19 6.43 26.81 -9.73
CA ILE A 19 6.11 27.28 -11.08
C ILE A 19 4.67 26.91 -11.48
N LEU A 20 4.23 25.67 -11.23
CA LEU A 20 2.87 25.23 -11.52
C LEU A 20 1.83 26.08 -10.77
N LYS A 21 2.10 26.38 -9.50
CA LYS A 21 1.26 27.25 -8.68
C LYS A 21 1.22 28.70 -9.19
N ALA A 22 2.35 29.21 -9.70
CA ALA A 22 2.43 30.57 -10.24
C ALA A 22 1.68 30.74 -11.58
N ILE A 23 1.43 29.64 -12.30
CA ILE A 23 0.68 29.62 -13.56
C ILE A 23 -0.80 29.22 -13.31
N GLU A 24 -1.23 29.16 -12.04
CA GLU A 24 -2.59 28.77 -11.64
C GLU A 24 -3.04 27.42 -12.21
N VAL A 25 -2.10 26.47 -12.31
CA VAL A 25 -2.39 25.11 -12.76
C VAL A 25 -2.64 24.23 -11.54
N ASP A 26 -3.86 23.69 -11.43
CA ASP A 26 -4.16 22.62 -10.48
C ASP A 26 -3.41 21.34 -10.86
N PHE A 27 -2.65 20.81 -9.91
CA PHE A 27 -1.96 19.53 -10.06
C PHE A 27 -2.28 18.63 -8.86
N VAL A 28 -2.40 17.34 -9.13
CA VAL A 28 -2.45 16.31 -8.10
C VAL A 28 -1.04 15.76 -7.96
N GLU A 29 -0.48 15.87 -6.77
CA GLU A 29 0.76 15.19 -6.46
C GLU A 29 0.43 13.70 -6.28
N ASP A 30 0.97 12.87 -7.17
CA ASP A 30 1.14 11.45 -6.89
C ASP A 30 2.17 11.37 -5.76
N THR A 31 1.71 11.58 -4.53
CA THR A 31 2.48 11.18 -3.37
C THR A 31 2.67 9.70 -3.58
N VAL A 32 3.91 9.26 -3.81
CA VAL A 32 4.26 7.85 -3.78
C VAL A 32 3.69 7.33 -2.48
N GLU A 33 2.52 6.68 -2.55
CA GLU A 33 1.88 6.11 -1.38
C GLU A 33 2.97 5.23 -0.79
N LYS A 34 3.38 5.56 0.42
CA LYS A 34 4.27 4.67 1.16
C LYS A 34 3.51 3.36 1.21
N ASP A 35 4.01 2.37 0.48
CA ASP A 35 3.42 1.04 0.49
C ASP A 35 3.36 0.61 1.95
N TRP A 36 2.14 0.38 2.44
CA TRP A 36 1.85 0.01 3.82
C TRP A 36 2.67 -1.23 4.23
N TRP A 37 3.02 -2.08 3.26
CA TRP A 37 3.91 -3.22 3.46
C TRP A 37 5.28 -2.82 4.04
N ASN A 38 5.81 -1.67 3.64
CA ASN A 38 7.11 -1.19 4.13
C ASN A 38 7.04 -0.61 5.55
N GLU A 39 5.83 -0.35 6.07
CA GLU A 39 5.62 0.16 7.43
C GLU A 39 5.44 -0.96 8.46
N LEU A 40 5.17 -2.19 8.00
CA LEU A 40 5.05 -3.36 8.87
C LEU A 40 6.40 -3.80 9.45
N SER A 41 6.39 -4.22 10.71
CA SER A 41 7.51 -4.90 11.35
C SER A 41 7.75 -6.29 10.76
N ASP A 42 8.95 -6.83 10.94
CA ASP A 42 9.29 -8.18 10.47
C ASP A 42 8.38 -9.26 11.08
N ALA A 43 7.92 -9.06 12.32
CA ALA A 43 7.00 -9.99 12.99
C ALA A 43 5.61 -9.99 12.34
N GLU A 44 5.11 -8.82 11.92
CA GLU A 44 3.84 -8.67 11.22
C GLU A 44 3.92 -9.28 9.81
N LYS A 45 5.00 -9.00 9.07
CA LYS A 45 5.25 -9.61 7.76
C LYS A 45 5.31 -11.12 7.83
N ASN A 46 6.08 -11.68 8.77
CA ASN A 46 6.19 -13.12 8.97
C ASN A 46 4.82 -13.76 9.33
N SER A 47 4.00 -13.07 10.13
CA SER A 47 2.64 -13.56 10.45
C SER A 47 1.74 -13.60 9.22
N ILE A 48 1.83 -12.60 8.34
CA ILE A 48 1.09 -12.56 7.07
C ILE A 48 1.57 -13.66 6.13
N GLU A 49 2.89 -13.83 5.97
CA GLU A 49 3.47 -14.89 5.14
C GLU A 49 3.08 -16.29 5.64
N MET A 50 3.04 -16.49 6.95
CA MET A 50 2.59 -17.74 7.55
C MET A 50 1.11 -18.01 7.24
N GLY A 51 0.24 -17.00 7.33
CA GLY A 51 -1.16 -17.12 6.97
C GLY A 51 -1.37 -17.42 5.48
N LEU A 52 -0.59 -16.79 4.59
CA LEU A 52 -0.61 -17.09 3.15
C LEU A 52 -0.23 -18.56 2.89
N LYS A 53 0.83 -19.04 3.54
CA LYS A 53 1.27 -20.43 3.44
C LYS A 53 0.20 -21.41 3.97
N ASP A 54 -0.45 -21.09 5.08
CA ASP A 54 -1.53 -21.93 5.62
C ASP A 54 -2.71 -22.01 4.63
N ILE A 55 -3.00 -20.94 3.88
CA ILE A 55 -4.02 -20.95 2.81
C ILE A 55 -3.57 -21.85 1.64
N GLU A 56 -2.32 -21.73 1.19
CA GLU A 56 -1.77 -22.56 0.10
C GLU A 56 -1.75 -24.05 0.47
N GLU A 57 -1.44 -24.37 1.73
CA GLU A 57 -1.45 -25.74 2.25
C GLU A 57 -2.86 -26.24 2.61
N GLY A 58 -3.91 -25.44 2.41
CA GLY A 58 -5.29 -25.82 2.67
C GLY A 58 -5.63 -25.95 4.16
N ARG A 59 -4.83 -25.37 5.05
CA ARG A 59 -5.06 -25.30 6.51
C ARG A 59 -6.08 -24.21 6.86
N VAL A 60 -7.16 -24.17 6.09
CA VAL A 60 -8.28 -23.26 6.29
C VAL A 60 -9.46 -24.07 6.80
N ILE A 61 -10.21 -23.48 7.72
CA ILE A 61 -11.43 -24.07 8.27
C ILE A 61 -12.60 -23.18 7.87
N SER A 62 -13.67 -23.79 7.36
CA SER A 62 -14.86 -23.02 7.01
C SER A 62 -15.56 -22.51 8.27
N HIS A 63 -16.31 -21.42 8.13
CA HIS A 63 -17.13 -20.89 9.22
C HIS A 63 -18.08 -21.95 9.80
N GLU A 64 -18.67 -22.79 8.95
CA GLU A 64 -19.58 -23.87 9.37
C GLU A 64 -18.87 -24.93 10.23
N GLU A 65 -17.64 -25.30 9.87
CA GLU A 65 -16.82 -26.26 10.64
C GLU A 65 -16.40 -25.69 12.00
N VAL A 66 -16.05 -24.40 12.05
CA VAL A 66 -15.79 -23.68 13.30
C VAL A 66 -17.03 -23.70 14.18
N MET A 67 -18.19 -23.33 13.65
CA MET A 67 -19.42 -23.28 14.45
C MET A 67 -19.82 -24.65 15.02
N LYS A 68 -19.56 -25.74 14.29
CA LYS A 68 -19.79 -27.12 14.78
C LYS A 68 -18.89 -27.47 15.97
N SER A 69 -17.64 -27.01 16.00
CA SER A 69 -16.70 -27.31 17.10
C SER A 69 -16.99 -26.50 18.37
N PHE A 70 -17.61 -25.32 18.22
CA PHE A 70 -17.99 -24.46 19.35
C PHE A 70 -19.38 -24.76 19.95
N GLY A 71 -20.10 -25.78 19.46
CA GLY A 71 -21.29 -26.33 20.12
C GLY A 71 -22.39 -25.30 20.40
N ARG A 72 -22.72 -24.43 19.44
CA ARG A 72 -23.79 -23.44 19.56
C ARG A 72 -24.99 -23.75 18.69
#